data_AF-A0A6M1NKU4-F1
#
_entry.id   AF-A0A6M1NKU4-F1
#
_cell.length_a   1.000
_cell.length_b   1.000
_cell.length_c   1.000
_cell.angle_alpha   90.00
_cell.angle_beta   90.00
_cell.angle_gamma   90.00
#
_symmetry.space_group_name_H-M   'P 1'
#
loop_
_entity.id
_entity.type
_entity.pdbx_description
1 polymer ?
#
loop_
_entity_poly.entity_id
_entity_poly.type
_entity_poly.pdbx_seq_one_letter_code
_entity_poly.pdbx_strand_id
1 'polypeptide(L)'
;MQKVGSPSHYQNLQDRETDELILVNLTSPYQQQIQELIQLVLKEGKFTFDRKVSMEKLIEHAQGLSYYSIQKTLINAVKRSLFAMKDTRTLKPKINTQIWQDLLIQEKEALAIK
;
A
#
# COMPACT_ATOMS: atom_id res chain seq x y z
N MET A 1 -34.95 -17.28 -24.31
CA MET A 1 -35.38 -16.16 -23.47
C MET A 1 -35.67 -16.67 -22.07
N GLN A 2 -34.81 -16.37 -21.09
CA GLN A 2 -34.97 -16.85 -19.72
C GLN A 2 -36.08 -16.02 -19.04
N LYS A 3 -37.11 -16.67 -18.49
CA LYS A 3 -38.26 -15.98 -17.89
C LYS A 3 -37.84 -15.31 -16.58
N VAL A 4 -38.12 -14.01 -16.47
CA VAL A 4 -37.94 -13.24 -15.23
C VAL A 4 -38.70 -13.93 -14.09
N GLY A 5 -38.04 -14.12 -12.95
CA GLY A 5 -38.59 -14.84 -11.79
C GLY A 5 -38.39 -16.36 -11.80
N SER A 6 -37.61 -16.93 -12.72
CA SER A 6 -37.20 -18.34 -12.63
C SER A 6 -36.12 -18.52 -11.54
N PRO A 7 -36.00 -19.67 -10.86
CA PRO A 7 -34.98 -19.88 -9.81
C PRO A 7 -33.55 -19.52 -10.26
N SER A 8 -33.19 -19.83 -11.50
CA SER A 8 -31.89 -19.47 -12.09
C SER A 8 -31.67 -17.96 -12.29
N HIS A 9 -32.74 -17.16 -12.39
CA HIS A 9 -32.65 -15.70 -12.45
C HIS A 9 -32.31 -15.10 -11.08
N TYR A 10 -32.86 -15.66 -10.00
CA TYR A 10 -32.53 -15.25 -8.63
C TYR A 10 -31.11 -15.69 -8.24
N GLN A 11 -30.67 -16.87 -8.67
CA GLN A 11 -29.30 -17.34 -8.50
C GLN A 11 -28.29 -16.38 -9.13
N ASN A 12 -28.50 -16.00 -10.41
CA ASN A 12 -27.61 -15.09 -11.12
C ASN A 12 -27.58 -13.66 -10.52
N LEU A 13 -28.66 -13.23 -9.85
CA LEU A 13 -28.70 -11.94 -9.16
C LEU A 13 -27.93 -12.00 -7.83
N GLN A 14 -28.12 -13.07 -7.06
CA GLN A 14 -27.35 -13.33 -5.83
C GLN A 14 -25.86 -13.50 -6.14
N ASP A 15 -25.51 -14.27 -7.17
CA ASP A 15 -24.10 -14.49 -7.55
C ASP A 15 -23.43 -13.16 -7.96
N ARG A 16 -24.15 -12.28 -8.67
CA ARG A 16 -23.64 -10.94 -9.01
C ARG A 16 -23.51 -10.00 -7.83
N GLU A 17 -24.48 -9.99 -6.90
CA GLU A 17 -24.38 -9.22 -5.65
C GLU A 17 -23.25 -9.74 -4.76
N THR A 18 -23.02 -11.06 -4.76
CA THR A 18 -21.93 -11.71 -4.02
C THR A 18 -20.57 -11.38 -4.64
N ASP A 19 -20.46 -11.40 -5.97
CA ASP A 19 -19.23 -11.01 -6.69
C ASP A 19 -18.89 -9.52 -6.51
N GLU A 20 -19.88 -8.62 -6.49
CA GLU A 20 -19.67 -7.20 -6.16
C GLU A 20 -19.27 -7.00 -4.68
N LEU A 21 -19.88 -7.72 -3.73
CA LEU A 21 -19.49 -7.69 -2.32
C LEU A 21 -18.08 -8.25 -2.10
N ILE A 22 -17.67 -9.24 -2.88
CA ILE A 22 -16.31 -9.78 -2.88
C ILE A 22 -15.35 -8.71 -3.42
N LEU A 23 -15.62 -8.07 -4.56
CA LEU A 23 -14.77 -7.00 -5.11
C LEU A 23 -14.62 -5.78 -4.20
N VAL A 24 -15.68 -5.37 -3.49
CA VAL A 24 -15.66 -4.23 -2.54
C VAL A 24 -14.93 -4.56 -1.23
N ASN A 25 -14.95 -5.82 -0.77
CA ASN A 25 -14.12 -6.27 0.36
C ASN A 25 -12.67 -6.63 -0.03
N LEU A 26 -12.37 -6.69 -1.34
CA LEU A 26 -11.07 -7.08 -1.90
C LEU A 26 -10.07 -5.92 -2.06
N THR A 27 -10.41 -4.66 -1.77
CA THR A 27 -9.40 -3.74 -1.21
C THR A 27 -9.12 -4.20 0.22
N SER A 28 -8.32 -5.27 0.32
CA SER A 28 -8.15 -6.08 1.52
C SER A 28 -7.94 -5.21 2.78
N PRO A 29 -8.49 -5.57 3.95
CA PRO A 29 -8.19 -4.88 5.21
C PRO A 29 -6.67 -4.73 5.42
N TYR A 30 -5.88 -5.65 4.86
CA TYR A 30 -4.43 -5.55 4.80
C TYR A 30 -3.91 -4.34 4.00
N GLN A 31 -4.46 -4.06 2.81
CA GLN A 31 -4.10 -2.90 2.01
C GLN A 31 -4.48 -1.58 2.70
N GLN A 32 -5.65 -1.53 3.34
CA GLN A 32 -6.07 -0.37 4.14
C GLN A 32 -5.13 -0.13 5.33
N GLN A 33 -4.77 -1.20 6.05
CA GLN A 33 -3.82 -1.12 7.16
C GLN A 33 -2.42 -0.68 6.70
N ILE A 34 -1.96 -1.12 5.52
CA ILE A 34 -0.70 -0.61 4.94
C ILE A 34 -0.83 0.88 4.61
N GLN A 35 -1.94 1.31 4.02
CA GLN A 35 -2.17 2.72 3.73
C GLN A 35 -2.13 3.58 4.99
N GLU A 36 -2.83 3.16 6.04
CA GLU A 36 -2.83 3.84 7.34
C GLU A 36 -1.43 3.90 7.95
N LEU A 37 -0.69 2.79 7.89
CA LEU A 37 0.70 2.72 8.35
C LEU A 37 1.58 3.73 7.60
N ILE A 38 1.45 3.80 6.27
CA ILE A 38 2.19 4.77 5.45
C ILE A 38 1.84 6.19 5.89
N GLN A 39 0.55 6.52 6.01
CA GLN A 39 0.10 7.85 6.42
C GLN A 39 0.60 8.24 7.82
N LEU A 40 0.59 7.29 8.76
CA LEU A 40 1.08 7.48 10.13
C LEU A 40 2.58 7.79 10.13
N VAL A 41 3.38 7.05 9.36
CA VAL A 41 4.83 7.28 9.27
C VAL A 41 5.15 8.60 8.57
N LEU A 42 4.35 8.99 7.58
CA LEU A 42 4.41 10.32 6.96
C LEU A 42 3.94 11.45 7.91
N LYS A 43 3.53 11.10 9.13
CA LYS A 43 2.98 12.02 10.15
C LYS A 43 1.93 12.95 9.55
N GLU A 44 0.99 12.37 8.81
CA GLU A 44 -0.15 13.10 8.22
C GLU A 44 0.28 14.32 7.38
N GLY A 45 1.33 14.18 6.57
CA GLY A 45 1.74 15.19 5.60
C GLY A 45 2.89 16.12 6.02
N LYS A 46 3.57 15.82 7.14
CA LYS A 46 4.89 16.42 7.45
C LYS A 46 5.98 15.92 6.51
N PHE A 47 5.80 14.72 5.97
CA PHE A 47 6.63 14.16 4.91
C PHE A 47 5.79 13.91 3.66
N THR A 48 6.43 14.03 2.50
CA THR A 48 5.82 13.72 1.20
C THR A 48 6.80 12.91 0.37
N PHE A 49 6.32 12.12 -0.59
CA PHE A 49 7.21 11.46 -1.55
C PHE A 49 7.76 12.47 -2.57
N ASP A 50 8.97 12.21 -3.06
CA ASP A 50 9.66 13.06 -4.02
C ASP A 50 9.01 13.09 -5.41
N ARG A 51 8.34 11.99 -5.78
CA ARG A 51 7.60 11.80 -7.02
C ARG A 51 6.11 11.58 -6.77
N LYS A 52 5.28 11.94 -7.76
CA LYS A 52 3.86 11.59 -7.77
C LYS A 52 3.70 10.09 -8.03
N VAL A 53 3.55 9.32 -6.97
CA VAL A 53 3.28 7.87 -7.04
C VAL A 53 1.94 7.62 -6.37
N SER A 54 1.11 6.78 -7.01
CA SER A 54 -0.18 6.41 -6.43
C SER A 54 0.03 5.55 -5.18
N MET A 55 -0.83 5.76 -4.18
CA MET A 55 -0.81 4.96 -2.96
C MET A 55 -0.95 3.46 -3.27
N GLU A 56 -1.79 3.11 -4.25
CA GLU A 56 -1.99 1.74 -4.73
C GLU A 56 -0.67 1.05 -5.12
N LYS A 57 0.20 1.73 -5.88
CA LYS A 57 1.51 1.17 -6.27
C LYS A 57 2.44 0.98 -5.09
N LEU A 58 2.42 1.90 -4.13
CA LEU A 58 3.24 1.78 -2.92
C LEU A 58 2.80 0.58 -2.08
N ILE A 59 1.48 0.37 -1.97
CA ILE A 59 0.90 -0.78 -1.29
C ILE A 59 1.27 -2.08 -2.02
N GLU A 60 1.13 -2.13 -3.35
CA GLU A 60 1.50 -3.29 -4.18
C GLU A 60 2.96 -3.71 -3.95
N HIS A 61 3.89 -2.76 -3.93
CA HIS A 61 5.30 -3.06 -3.63
C HIS A 61 5.52 -3.60 -2.21
N ALA A 62 4.71 -3.17 -1.25
CA ALA A 62 4.79 -3.60 0.15
C ALA A 62 4.06 -4.93 0.42
N GLN A 63 3.20 -5.38 -0.49
CA GLN A 63 2.45 -6.64 -0.32
C GLN A 63 3.38 -7.83 -0.10
N GLY A 64 2.97 -8.72 0.80
CA GLY A 64 3.73 -9.92 1.18
C GLY A 64 4.73 -9.69 2.31
N LEU A 65 4.90 -8.45 2.79
CA LEU A 65 5.73 -8.15 3.95
C LEU A 65 4.89 -7.99 5.22
N SER A 66 5.50 -8.29 6.37
CA SER A 66 4.89 -7.99 7.67
C SER A 66 4.77 -6.47 7.88
N TYR A 67 3.80 -6.03 8.68
CA TYR A 67 3.66 -4.61 9.06
C TYR A 67 4.94 -4.04 9.65
N TYR A 68 5.64 -4.81 10.48
CA TYR A 68 6.92 -4.41 11.06
C TYR A 68 7.98 -4.16 9.98
N SER A 69 8.10 -5.06 8.99
CA SER A 69 9.04 -4.91 7.87
C SER A 69 8.72 -3.67 7.03
N ILE A 70 7.44 -3.43 6.73
CA ILE A 70 6.99 -2.24 5.99
C ILE A 70 7.31 -0.97 6.79
N GLN A 71 6.99 -0.95 8.08
CA GLN A 71 7.28 0.19 8.95
C GLN A 71 8.78 0.48 9.05
N LYS A 72 9.59 -0.56 9.28
CA LYS A 72 11.05 -0.47 9.43
C LYS A 72 11.69 0.06 8.14
N THR A 73 11.33 -0.49 6.99
CA THR A 73 11.87 -0.05 5.68
C THR A 73 11.46 1.39 5.37
N LEU A 74 10.21 1.78 5.67
CA LEU A 74 9.74 3.14 5.45
C LEU A 74 10.45 4.15 6.37
N ILE A 75 10.57 3.86 7.67
CA ILE A 75 11.32 4.71 8.62
C ILE A 75 12.78 4.86 8.17
N ASN A 76 13.41 3.79 7.69
CA ASN A 76 14.77 3.83 7.18
C ASN A 76 14.87 4.69 5.92
N ALA A 77 13.90 4.62 5.01
CA ALA A 77 13.84 5.49 3.84
C ALA A 77 13.70 6.97 4.24
N VAL A 78 12.86 7.29 5.24
CA VAL A 78 12.75 8.65 5.78
C VAL A 78 14.09 9.13 6.32
N LYS A 79 14.75 8.35 7.18
CA LYS A 79 16.07 8.69 7.74
C LYS A 79 17.10 8.94 6.65
N ARG A 80 17.26 8.00 5.71
CA ARG A 80 18.21 8.12 4.59
C ARG A 80 17.93 9.36 3.74
N SER A 81 16.67 9.65 3.47
CA SER A 81 16.27 10.84 2.71
C SER A 81 16.61 12.12 3.46
N LEU A 82 16.37 12.19 4.77
CA LEU A 82 16.71 13.33 5.61
C LEU A 82 18.22 13.56 5.71
N PHE A 83 19.02 12.50 5.87
CA PHE A 83 20.48 12.63 5.92
C PHE A 83 21.09 13.05 4.58
N ALA A 84 20.44 12.70 3.46
CA ALA A 84 20.88 13.13 2.13
C ALA A 84 20.48 14.58 1.80
N MET A 85 19.58 15.21 2.57
CA MET A 85 19.20 16.61 2.37
C MET A 85 20.34 17.53 2.80
N LYS A 86 20.80 18.36 1.86
CA LYS A 86 21.82 19.38 2.12
C LYS A 86 21.25 20.61 2.83
N ASP A 87 19.95 20.86 2.71
CA ASP A 87 19.28 22.00 3.32
C ASP A 87 18.28 21.52 4.37
N THR A 88 18.50 21.90 5.62
CA THR A 88 17.67 21.53 6.76
C THR A 88 16.45 22.43 6.93
N ARG A 89 16.31 23.47 6.09
CA ARG A 89 15.24 24.48 6.21
C ARG A 89 13.97 24.15 5.45
N THR A 90 13.91 23.03 4.73
CA THR A 90 12.69 22.62 4.00
C THR A 90 11.55 22.26 4.95
N LEU A 91 10.45 23.02 4.86
CA LEU A 91 9.22 22.85 5.66
C LEU A 91 8.52 21.50 5.46
N LYS A 92 8.68 20.85 4.30
CA LYS A 92 8.13 19.53 3.98
C LYS A 92 9.21 18.66 3.33
N PRO A 93 10.04 17.97 4.13
CA PRO A 93 11.06 17.08 3.61
C PRO A 93 10.46 15.99 2.71
N LYS A 94 11.13 15.76 1.58
CA LYS A 94 10.72 14.75 0.58
C LYS A 94 11.43 13.42 0.82
N ILE A 95 10.66 12.35 0.94
CA ILE A 95 11.18 10.98 1.02
C ILE A 95 11.43 10.49 -0.39
N ASN A 96 12.63 9.96 -0.62
CA ASN A 96 12.98 9.36 -1.89
C ASN A 96 12.25 8.02 -2.05
N THR A 97 11.32 7.95 -3.01
CA THR A 97 10.54 6.73 -3.26
C THR A 97 11.40 5.57 -3.74
N GLN A 98 12.50 5.82 -4.48
CA GLN A 98 13.40 4.75 -4.93
C GLN A 98 14.03 4.03 -3.75
N ILE A 99 14.59 4.80 -2.81
CA ILE A 99 15.26 4.26 -1.64
C ILE A 99 14.30 3.36 -0.86
N TRP A 100 13.03 3.72 -0.77
CA TRP A 100 12.04 2.88 -0.10
C TRP A 100 11.73 1.60 -0.89
N GLN A 101 11.52 1.70 -2.21
CA GLN A 101 11.31 0.52 -3.05
C GLN A 101 12.47 -0.47 -2.96
N ASP A 102 13.71 0.03 -3.03
CA ASP A 102 14.91 -0.79 -2.93
C ASP A 102 14.99 -1.50 -1.56
N LEU A 103 14.62 -0.80 -0.48
CA LEU A 103 14.56 -1.39 0.86
C LEU A 103 13.49 -2.47 1.00
N LEU A 104 12.32 -2.31 0.36
CA LEU A 104 11.28 -3.33 0.34
C LEU A 104 11.74 -4.58 -0.42
N ILE A 105 12.42 -4.41 -1.56
CA ILE A 105 12.99 -5.52 -2.35
C ILE A 105 14.03 -6.28 -1.54
N GLN A 106 14.99 -5.58 -0.93
CA GLN A 106 16.02 -6.19 -0.07
C GLN A 106 15.43 -6.99 1.08
N GLU A 107 14.37 -6.47 1.72
CA GLU A 107 13.70 -7.17 2.81
C GLU A 107 12.98 -8.43 2.32
N LYS A 108 12.34 -8.40 1.14
CA LYS A 108 11.73 -9.57 0.52
C LYS A 108 12.76 -10.65 0.20
N GLU A 109 13.88 -10.27 -0.40
CA GLU A 109 14.99 -11.19 -0.71
C GLU A 109 15.57 -11.83 0.56
N ALA A 110 15.78 -11.04 1.61
CA ALA A 110 16.29 -11.53 2.89
C ALA A 110 15.36 -12.54 3.58
N LEU A 111 14.05 -12.44 3.35
CA LEU A 111 13.05 -13.37 3.87
C LEU A 111 12.89 -14.61 2.99
N ALA A 112 13.12 -14.50 1.67
CA ALA A 112 13.05 -15.63 0.74
C ALA A 112 14.22 -16.62 0.89
N ILE A 113 15.32 -16.20 1.53
CA ILE A 113 16.51 -17.03 1.79
C ILE A 113 16.42 -17.75 3.16
N LYS A 114 15.28 -17.67 3.86
CA LYS A 114 15.00 -18.42 5.10
C LYS A 114 14.08 -19.61 4.85
#